data_AF-A0A0C3RUP0-F1
#
_entry.id   AF-A0A0C3RUP0-F1
#
_cell.length_a   1.000
_cell.length_b   1.000
_cell.length_c   1.000
_cell.angle_alpha   90.00
_cell.angle_beta   90.00
_cell.angle_gamma   90.00
#
_symmetry.space_group_name_H-M   'P 1'
#
loop_
_entity.id
_entity.type
_entity.pdbx_description
1 polymer ?
#
loop_
_entity_poly.entity_id
_entity_poly.type
_entity_poly.pdbx_seq_one_letter_code
_entity_poly.pdbx_strand_id
1 'polypeptide(L)'
;MNALRIARRLSSPRLERSLSTSSAVWSGHNKWSKIKHKKGANDLKKGELYGRASRDILLAIRQGGSADPEANSALAAVVRRARSQGVPKDNIETCIKKAVAKGSSSNAQAVTYEAMKDSVGIIIECLSDNASRTVLKMRETLGRQGAHFAPVAFLFHRKGSVRVAVEQGDDLDERLETLINAALEAGAEDFEQLDAPESEGVVEMEVGL
;
A
#
# COMPACT_ATOMS: atom_id res chain seq x y z
N MET A 1 -35.91 -77.34 -25.81
CA MET A 1 -36.35 -76.00 -26.22
C MET A 1 -35.12 -75.08 -26.21
N ASN A 2 -34.52 -74.85 -27.38
CA ASN A 2 -33.31 -74.03 -27.55
C ASN A 2 -33.71 -72.56 -27.78
N ALA A 3 -33.26 -71.65 -26.92
CA ALA A 3 -33.39 -70.21 -27.15
C ALA A 3 -32.09 -69.67 -27.77
N LEU A 4 -32.13 -69.40 -29.07
CA LEU A 4 -31.11 -68.68 -29.82
C LEU A 4 -31.00 -67.24 -29.30
N ARG A 5 -29.84 -66.88 -28.72
CA ARG A 5 -29.50 -65.48 -28.40
C ARG A 5 -29.11 -64.75 -29.70
N ILE A 6 -29.96 -63.85 -30.16
CA ILE A 6 -29.67 -62.91 -31.24
C ILE A 6 -28.74 -61.82 -30.69
N ALA A 7 -27.49 -61.79 -31.17
CA ALA A 7 -26.55 -60.71 -30.88
C ALA A 7 -26.97 -59.44 -31.63
N ARG A 8 -27.48 -58.43 -30.92
CA ARG A 8 -27.66 -57.09 -31.48
C ARG A 8 -26.30 -56.39 -31.58
N ARG A 9 -25.82 -56.17 -32.80
CA ARG A 9 -24.72 -55.22 -33.06
C ARG A 9 -25.19 -53.82 -32.69
N LEU A 10 -24.58 -53.23 -31.67
CA LEU A 10 -24.72 -51.80 -31.37
C LEU A 10 -23.89 -51.04 -32.41
N SER A 11 -24.54 -50.24 -33.25
CA SER A 11 -23.85 -49.27 -34.10
C SER A 11 -23.37 -48.10 -33.23
N SER A 12 -22.06 -47.87 -33.20
CA SER A 12 -21.47 -46.68 -32.56
C SER A 12 -22.03 -45.40 -33.19
N PRO A 13 -22.43 -44.38 -32.41
CA PRO A 13 -22.84 -43.10 -32.98
C PRO A 13 -21.62 -42.45 -33.65
N ARG A 14 -21.76 -42.05 -34.92
CA ARG A 14 -20.76 -41.21 -35.57
C ARG A 14 -20.82 -39.83 -34.91
N LEU A 15 -19.74 -39.45 -34.23
CA LEU A 15 -19.51 -38.09 -33.78
C LEU A 15 -19.24 -37.21 -35.01
N GLU A 16 -20.29 -36.73 -35.66
CA GLU A 16 -20.14 -35.63 -36.61
C GLU A 16 -19.95 -34.34 -35.82
N ARG A 17 -18.71 -33.82 -35.86
CA ARG A 17 -18.39 -32.52 -35.27
C ARG A 17 -19.08 -31.45 -36.10
N SER A 18 -20.11 -30.81 -35.55
CA SER A 18 -20.70 -29.61 -36.14
C SER A 18 -19.68 -28.48 -36.10
N LEU A 19 -19.34 -27.94 -37.27
CA LEU A 19 -18.55 -26.72 -37.38
C LEU A 19 -19.43 -25.55 -36.93
N SER A 20 -19.18 -25.03 -35.72
CA SER A 20 -19.78 -23.78 -35.25
C SER A 20 -18.91 -22.61 -35.71
N THR A 21 -19.45 -21.76 -36.57
CA THR A 21 -18.82 -20.50 -36.98
C THR A 21 -19.43 -19.35 -36.16
N SER A 22 -19.12 -19.28 -34.86
CA SER A 22 -19.33 -18.03 -34.14
C SER A 22 -18.26 -17.03 -34.59
N SER A 23 -18.67 -15.82 -34.97
CA SER A 23 -17.74 -14.74 -35.26
C SER A 23 -16.86 -14.48 -34.04
N ALA A 24 -15.54 -14.42 -34.24
CA ALA A 24 -14.63 -14.05 -33.18
C ALA A 24 -15.00 -12.64 -32.69
N VAL A 25 -15.56 -12.54 -31.48
CA VAL A 25 -15.80 -11.25 -30.84
C VAL A 25 -14.43 -10.72 -30.42
N TRP A 26 -13.77 -9.98 -31.30
CA TRP A 26 -12.56 -9.26 -30.93
C TRP A 26 -12.88 -8.32 -29.79
N SER A 27 -12.05 -8.33 -28.75
CA SER A 27 -12.18 -7.43 -27.61
C SER A 27 -12.27 -5.99 -28.12
N GLY A 28 -13.42 -5.36 -27.86
CA GLY A 28 -13.77 -4.06 -28.43
C GLY A 28 -12.68 -3.02 -28.20
N HIS A 29 -12.16 -2.47 -29.29
CA HIS A 29 -11.10 -1.45 -29.30
C HIS A 29 -11.64 -0.05 -28.97
N ASN A 30 -12.55 0.07 -28.01
CA ASN A 30 -13.12 1.37 -27.64
C ASN A 30 -12.10 2.15 -26.78
N LYS A 31 -11.51 3.18 -27.38
CA LYS A 31 -10.62 4.15 -26.73
C LYS A 31 -11.21 4.65 -25.40
N TRP A 32 -12.52 4.90 -25.35
CA TRP A 32 -13.21 5.39 -24.16
C TRP A 32 -13.27 4.35 -23.05
N SER A 33 -13.48 3.07 -23.37
CA SER A 33 -13.45 1.99 -22.37
C SER A 33 -12.06 1.86 -21.75
N LYS A 34 -10.99 1.88 -22.56
CA LYS A 34 -9.60 1.84 -22.08
C LYS A 34 -9.26 3.04 -21.18
N ILE A 35 -9.63 4.25 -21.61
CA ILE A 35 -9.42 5.48 -20.82
C ILE A 35 -10.22 5.41 -19.52
N LYS A 36 -11.48 4.96 -19.55
CA LYS A 36 -12.33 4.81 -18.36
C LYS A 36 -11.70 3.88 -17.33
N HIS A 37 -11.20 2.71 -17.75
CA HIS A 37 -10.56 1.77 -16.82
C HIS A 37 -9.27 2.35 -16.23
N LYS A 38 -8.41 2.97 -17.07
CA LYS A 38 -7.16 3.59 -16.59
C LYS A 38 -7.42 4.76 -15.64
N LYS A 39 -8.38 5.63 -15.99
CA LYS A 39 -8.78 6.77 -15.16
C LYS A 39 -9.41 6.30 -13.86
N GLY A 40 -10.32 5.33 -13.91
CA GLY A 40 -10.96 4.77 -12.71
C GLY A 40 -9.94 4.19 -11.72
N ALA A 41 -8.97 3.42 -12.22
CA ALA A 41 -7.89 2.89 -11.37
C ALA A 41 -7.01 4.01 -10.78
N ASN A 42 -6.71 5.06 -11.54
CA ASN A 42 -5.91 6.18 -11.06
C ASN A 42 -6.66 7.04 -10.04
N ASP A 43 -7.94 7.31 -10.28
CA ASP A 43 -8.80 8.10 -9.40
C ASP A 43 -9.01 7.37 -8.06
N LEU A 44 -9.12 6.02 -8.09
CA LEU A 44 -9.17 5.21 -6.87
C LEU A 44 -7.88 5.36 -6.05
N LYS A 45 -6.71 5.21 -6.67
CA LYS A 45 -5.41 5.38 -6.01
C LYS A 45 -5.25 6.77 -5.40
N LYS A 46 -5.64 7.82 -6.13
CA LYS A 46 -5.62 9.21 -5.62
C LYS A 46 -6.59 9.40 -4.46
N GLY A 47 -7.79 8.82 -4.54
CA GLY A 47 -8.79 8.87 -3.48
C GLY A 47 -8.29 8.22 -2.18
N GLU A 48 -7.62 7.06 -2.29
CA GLU A 48 -6.99 6.38 -1.15
C GLU A 48 -5.88 7.23 -0.51
N LEU A 49 -5.02 7.84 -1.34
CA LEU A 49 -3.94 8.73 -0.91
C LEU A 49 -4.50 9.96 -0.16
N TYR A 50 -5.51 10.63 -0.72
CA TYR A 50 -6.13 11.80 -0.10
C TYR A 50 -6.84 11.43 1.20
N GLY A 51 -7.49 10.27 1.22
CA GLY A 51 -8.12 9.71 2.42
C GLY A 51 -7.11 9.39 3.53
N ARG A 52 -5.93 8.87 3.17
CA ARG A 52 -4.83 8.61 4.12
C ARG A 52 -4.27 9.92 4.67
N ALA A 53 -3.90 10.87 3.81
CA ALA A 53 -3.39 12.18 4.24
C ALA A 53 -4.36 12.91 5.17
N SER A 54 -5.67 12.86 4.89
CA SER A 54 -6.69 13.46 5.75
C SER A 54 -6.73 12.86 7.16
N ARG A 55 -6.56 11.54 7.25
CA ARG A 55 -6.51 10.80 8.53
C ARG A 55 -5.25 11.13 9.32
N ASP A 56 -4.10 11.21 8.65
CA ASP A 56 -2.82 11.53 9.27
C ASP A 56 -2.81 12.97 9.82
N ILE A 57 -3.36 13.93 9.07
CA ILE A 57 -3.53 15.33 9.52
C ILE A 57 -4.37 15.39 10.79
N LEU A 58 -5.49 14.67 10.83
CA LEU A 58 -6.38 14.64 11.98
C LEU A 58 -5.68 14.04 13.22
N LEU A 59 -4.90 12.97 13.04
CA LEU A 59 -4.12 12.37 14.11
C LEU A 59 -3.04 13.32 14.64
N ALA A 60 -2.31 13.99 13.75
CA ALA A 60 -1.25 14.94 14.12
C ALA A 60 -1.80 16.15 14.90
N ILE A 61 -2.95 16.69 14.48
CA ILE A 61 -3.64 17.78 15.22
C ILE A 61 -4.09 17.28 16.60
N ARG A 62 -4.62 16.06 16.69
CA ARG A 62 -5.07 15.48 17.97
C ARG A 62 -3.90 15.25 18.93
N GLN A 63 -2.77 14.76 18.44
CA GLN A 63 -1.59 14.49 19.26
C GLN A 63 -0.86 15.77 19.68
N GLY A 64 -0.70 16.73 18.76
CA GLY A 64 -0.01 17.99 19.04
C GLY A 64 -0.90 19.11 19.59
N GLY A 65 -2.21 18.89 19.69
CA GLY A 65 -3.19 19.83 20.29
C GLY A 65 -3.47 21.11 19.48
N SER A 66 -2.59 21.49 18.55
CA SER A 66 -2.73 22.65 17.68
C SER A 66 -2.96 22.27 16.22
N ALA A 67 -3.80 23.05 15.56
CA ALA A 67 -4.08 22.98 14.13
C ALA A 67 -3.14 23.87 13.28
N ASP A 68 -2.20 24.56 13.93
CA ASP A 68 -1.19 25.38 13.28
C ASP A 68 0.08 24.54 13.01
N PRO A 69 0.51 24.38 11.74
CA PRO A 69 1.74 23.67 11.39
C PRO A 69 3.00 24.27 12.03
N GLU A 70 3.06 25.57 12.30
CA GLU A 70 4.23 26.21 12.92
C GLU A 70 4.35 25.84 14.41
N ALA A 71 3.21 25.67 15.08
CA ALA A 71 3.16 25.28 16.49
C ALA A 71 3.22 23.76 16.71
N ASN A 72 3.01 22.95 15.66
CA ASN A 72 2.93 21.49 15.74
C ASN A 72 3.84 20.84 14.68
N SER A 73 5.04 20.44 15.12
CA SER A 73 6.06 19.82 14.25
C SER A 73 5.58 18.51 13.60
N ALA A 74 4.74 17.72 14.30
CA ALA A 74 4.16 16.51 13.73
C ALA A 74 3.20 16.83 12.58
N LEU A 75 2.39 17.89 12.71
CA LEU A 75 1.52 18.37 11.65
C LEU A 75 2.33 18.91 10.47
N ALA A 76 3.39 19.68 10.71
CA ALA A 76 4.28 20.17 9.66
C ALA A 76 4.89 19.02 8.84
N ALA A 77 5.36 17.97 9.50
CA ALA A 77 5.91 16.79 8.84
C ALA A 77 4.86 16.08 7.95
N VAL A 78 3.63 15.91 8.45
CA VAL A 78 2.53 15.30 7.71
C VAL A 78 2.12 16.16 6.50
N VAL A 79 2.04 17.49 6.67
CA VAL A 79 1.70 18.41 5.57
C VAL A 79 2.78 18.37 4.48
N ARG A 80 4.06 18.37 4.85
CA ARG A 80 5.17 18.23 3.90
C ARG A 80 5.09 16.92 3.13
N ARG A 81 4.83 15.81 3.82
CA ARG A 81 4.62 14.49 3.20
C ARG A 81 3.44 14.49 2.23
N ALA A 82 2.28 15.02 2.63
CA ALA A 82 1.09 15.09 1.79
C ALA A 82 1.34 15.90 0.50
N ARG A 83 2.07 17.03 0.60
CA ARG A 83 2.45 17.83 -0.58
C ARG A 83 3.39 17.06 -1.51
N SER A 84 4.39 16.36 -0.97
CA SER A 84 5.31 15.53 -1.78
C SER A 84 4.60 14.40 -2.53
N GLN A 85 3.48 13.90 -1.99
CA GLN A 85 2.66 12.85 -2.60
C GLN A 85 1.62 13.39 -3.60
N GLY A 86 1.63 14.70 -3.89
CA GLY A 86 0.72 15.31 -4.87
C GLY A 86 -0.68 15.64 -4.33
N VAL A 87 -0.87 15.74 -3.02
CA VAL A 87 -2.13 16.23 -2.44
C VAL A 87 -2.22 17.76 -2.64
N PRO A 88 -3.30 18.28 -3.26
CA PRO A 88 -3.50 19.72 -3.42
C PRO A 88 -3.57 20.47 -2.09
N LYS A 89 -3.02 21.69 -2.05
CA LYS A 89 -2.99 22.55 -0.85
C LYS A 89 -4.39 22.81 -0.29
N ASP A 90 -5.37 23.09 -1.17
CA ASP A 90 -6.75 23.38 -0.77
C ASP A 90 -7.41 22.22 -0.02
N ASN A 91 -7.09 20.99 -0.40
CA ASN A 91 -7.59 19.79 0.28
C ASN A 91 -7.01 19.68 1.69
N ILE A 92 -5.71 19.97 1.85
CA ILE A 92 -5.04 19.96 3.15
C ILE A 92 -5.67 21.01 4.09
N GLU A 93 -5.83 22.25 3.61
CA GLU A 93 -6.45 23.32 4.39
C GLU A 93 -7.90 23.01 4.77
N THR A 94 -8.67 22.41 3.86
CA THR A 94 -10.03 21.97 4.12
C THR A 94 -10.06 20.89 5.20
N CYS A 95 -9.11 19.96 5.21
CA CYS A 95 -9.02 18.93 6.24
C CYS A 95 -8.64 19.51 7.61
N ILE A 96 -7.71 20.47 7.66
CA ILE A 96 -7.34 21.17 8.91
C ILE A 96 -8.55 21.94 9.47
N LYS A 97 -9.25 22.71 8.63
CA LYS A 97 -10.47 23.44 9.04
C LYS A 97 -11.55 22.50 9.55
N LYS A 98 -11.76 21.36 8.88
CA LYS A 98 -12.70 20.32 9.32
C LYS A 98 -12.31 19.70 10.66
N ALA A 99 -11.01 19.48 10.90
CA ALA A 99 -10.51 18.94 12.16
C ALA A 99 -10.79 19.90 13.32
N VAL A 100 -10.56 21.20 13.13
CA VAL A 100 -10.87 22.24 14.13
C VAL A 100 -12.37 22.33 14.38
N ALA A 101 -13.17 22.36 13.31
CA ALA A 101 -14.63 22.52 13.40
C ALA A 101 -15.35 21.33 14.06
N LYS A 102 -14.86 20.10 13.86
CA LYS A 102 -15.49 18.90 14.45
C LYS A 102 -15.27 18.76 15.95
N GLY A 103 -14.32 19.49 16.54
CA GLY A 103 -13.87 19.27 17.91
C GLY A 103 -13.41 17.82 18.15
N SER A 104 -13.09 17.48 19.40
CA SER A 104 -12.56 16.17 19.82
C SER A 104 -13.47 14.94 19.54
N SER A 105 -14.58 15.11 18.81
CA SER A 105 -15.63 14.11 18.58
C SER A 105 -15.29 13.01 17.55
N SER A 106 -14.21 13.14 16.78
CA SER A 106 -13.74 12.03 15.94
C SER A 106 -12.93 11.04 16.79
N ASN A 107 -13.55 9.94 17.18
CA ASN A 107 -12.94 8.85 17.96
C ASN A 107 -11.89 8.02 17.18
N ALA A 108 -11.21 8.61 16.20
CA ALA A 108 -10.15 7.94 15.47
C ALA A 108 -8.95 7.69 16.41
N GLN A 109 -8.72 6.42 16.73
CA GLN A 109 -7.65 5.91 17.59
C GLN A 109 -6.66 5.12 16.75
N ALA A 110 -5.38 5.24 17.08
CA ALA A 110 -4.34 4.38 16.54
C ALA A 110 -4.45 3.00 17.22
N VAL A 111 -4.55 1.94 16.44
CA VAL A 111 -4.64 0.56 16.90
C VAL A 111 -3.66 -0.27 16.08
N THR A 112 -2.82 -1.04 16.76
CA THR A 112 -1.87 -1.95 16.13
C THR A 112 -2.37 -3.38 16.30
N TYR A 113 -2.35 -4.14 15.21
CA TYR A 113 -2.65 -5.57 15.21
C TYR A 113 -1.41 -6.36 14.83
N GLU A 114 -1.27 -7.51 15.46
CA GLU A 114 -0.16 -8.42 15.24
C GLU A 114 -0.70 -9.72 14.65
N ALA A 115 -0.06 -10.15 13.56
CA ALA A 115 -0.46 -11.35 12.85
C ALA A 115 0.76 -12.14 12.36
N MET A 116 0.54 -13.41 12.09
CA MET A 116 1.50 -14.29 11.48
C MET A 116 0.86 -15.05 10.34
N LYS A 117 1.63 -15.25 9.28
CA LYS A 117 1.31 -16.16 8.20
C LYS A 117 2.50 -17.07 7.98
N ASP A 118 2.28 -18.38 8.12
CA ASP A 118 3.34 -19.39 8.08
C ASP A 118 4.46 -19.07 9.10
N SER A 119 5.55 -18.43 8.66
CA SER A 119 6.64 -17.97 9.52
C SER A 119 6.99 -16.48 9.33
N VAL A 120 6.10 -15.71 8.71
CA VAL A 120 6.27 -14.27 8.47
C VAL A 120 5.44 -13.50 9.49
N GLY A 121 6.11 -12.68 10.30
CA GLY A 121 5.47 -11.73 11.21
C GLY A 121 4.90 -10.53 10.46
N ILE A 122 3.73 -10.06 10.87
CA ILE A 122 3.01 -8.95 10.24
C ILE A 122 2.55 -8.00 11.35
N ILE A 123 2.99 -6.74 11.27
CA ILE A 123 2.43 -5.63 12.06
C ILE A 123 1.50 -4.81 11.17
N ILE A 124 0.29 -4.57 11.66
CA ILE A 124 -0.74 -3.80 10.95
C ILE A 124 -1.12 -2.60 11.79
N GLU A 125 -0.62 -1.43 11.42
CA GLU A 125 -0.98 -0.16 12.05
C GLU A 125 -2.24 0.40 11.39
N CYS A 126 -3.27 0.65 12.20
CA CYS A 126 -4.56 1.14 11.76
C CYS A 126 -4.93 2.42 12.48
N LEU A 127 -5.54 3.35 11.76
CA LEU A 127 -6.31 4.43 12.38
C LEU A 127 -7.79 4.09 12.24
N SER A 128 -8.47 3.90 13.37
CA SER A 128 -9.86 3.47 13.39
C SER A 128 -10.70 4.25 14.39
N ASP A 129 -11.92 4.60 13.99
CA ASP A 129 -12.97 5.15 14.83
C ASP A 129 -13.67 4.09 15.71
N ASN A 130 -13.51 2.80 15.37
CA ASN A 130 -14.10 1.69 16.11
C ASN A 130 -13.21 0.43 16.00
N ALA A 131 -12.47 0.16 17.08
CA ALA A 131 -11.55 -0.97 17.16
C ALA A 131 -12.28 -2.31 16.95
N SER A 132 -13.41 -2.54 17.61
CA SER A 132 -14.17 -3.80 17.53
C SER A 132 -14.60 -4.15 16.10
N ARG A 133 -15.10 -3.16 15.35
CA ARG A 133 -15.44 -3.34 13.92
C ARG A 133 -14.22 -3.65 13.06
N THR A 134 -13.09 -3.06 13.41
CA THR A 134 -11.83 -3.22 12.66
C THR A 134 -11.23 -4.60 12.90
N VAL A 135 -11.23 -5.08 14.15
CA VAL A 135 -10.79 -6.44 14.51
C VAL A 135 -11.57 -7.49 13.72
N LEU A 136 -12.90 -7.35 13.60
CA LEU A 136 -13.72 -8.30 12.85
C LEU A 136 -13.34 -8.32 11.36
N LYS A 137 -13.17 -7.14 10.74
CA LYS A 137 -12.73 -7.03 9.35
C LYS A 137 -11.31 -7.59 9.15
N MET A 138 -10.42 -7.36 10.12
CA MET A 138 -9.06 -7.88 10.08
C MET A 138 -9.05 -9.40 10.19
N ARG A 139 -9.84 -9.98 11.10
CA ARG A 139 -9.99 -11.43 11.22
C ARG A 139 -10.46 -12.07 9.92
N GLU A 140 -11.46 -11.48 9.30
CA GLU A 140 -11.98 -11.94 8.02
C GLU A 140 -10.92 -11.83 6.91
N THR A 141 -10.24 -10.69 6.81
CA THR A 141 -9.25 -10.42 5.77
C THR A 141 -8.02 -11.32 5.91
N LEU A 142 -7.48 -11.46 7.13
CA LEU A 142 -6.37 -12.35 7.44
C LEU A 142 -6.74 -13.80 7.19
N GLY A 143 -7.93 -14.23 7.64
CA GLY A 143 -8.44 -15.58 7.42
C GLY A 143 -8.57 -15.96 5.94
N ARG A 144 -9.08 -15.04 5.10
CA ARG A 144 -9.11 -15.24 3.63
C ARG A 144 -7.73 -15.42 3.00
N GLN A 145 -6.67 -14.95 3.66
CA GLN A 145 -5.28 -15.01 3.19
C GLN A 145 -4.44 -16.08 3.91
N GLY A 146 -5.06 -16.89 4.79
CA GLY A 146 -4.38 -17.92 5.58
C GLY A 146 -3.54 -17.38 6.75
N ALA A 147 -3.70 -16.10 7.10
CA ALA A 147 -3.01 -15.48 8.23
C ALA A 147 -3.89 -15.51 9.50
N HIS A 148 -3.27 -15.44 10.67
CA HIS A 148 -3.95 -15.42 11.96
C HIS A 148 -3.31 -14.41 12.91
N PHE A 149 -4.05 -13.97 13.93
CA PHE A 149 -3.49 -13.10 14.97
C PHE A 149 -2.48 -13.86 15.82
N ALA A 150 -1.29 -13.28 15.99
CA ALA A 150 -0.22 -13.85 16.79
C ALA A 150 0.67 -12.71 17.29
N PRO A 151 1.20 -12.79 18.53
CA PRO A 151 2.16 -11.79 19.01
C PRO A 151 3.44 -11.92 18.18
N VAL A 152 3.84 -10.83 17.54
CA VAL A 152 5.05 -10.75 16.71
C VAL A 152 5.85 -9.48 16.98
N ALA A 153 5.37 -8.56 17.83
CA ALA A 153 6.03 -7.28 18.11
C ALA A 153 7.48 -7.44 18.58
N PHE A 154 7.82 -8.55 19.24
CA PHE A 154 9.19 -8.83 19.67
C PHE A 154 10.17 -9.08 18.51
N LEU A 155 9.69 -9.32 17.29
CA LEU A 155 10.50 -9.44 16.08
C LEU A 155 10.80 -8.09 15.42
N PHE A 156 10.15 -7.00 15.87
CA PHE A 156 10.23 -5.69 15.22
C PHE A 156 10.82 -4.64 16.16
N HIS A 157 11.75 -3.86 15.62
CA HIS A 157 12.27 -2.66 16.27
C HIS A 157 11.87 -1.43 15.46
N ARG A 158 11.28 -0.43 16.12
CA ARG A 158 10.95 0.83 15.48
C ARG A 158 12.21 1.68 15.38
N LYS A 159 12.75 1.81 14.16
CA LYS A 159 13.92 2.61 13.83
C LYS A 159 13.55 3.77 12.90
N GLY A 160 14.31 4.86 12.96
CA GLY A 160 14.22 5.91 11.96
C GLY A 160 15.00 5.49 10.71
N SER A 161 14.53 5.84 9.51
CA SER A 161 15.37 5.72 8.33
C SER A 161 15.30 6.95 7.44
N VAL A 162 16.45 7.31 6.88
CA VAL A 162 16.62 8.44 5.97
C VAL A 162 17.11 7.90 4.64
N ARG A 163 16.39 8.24 3.57
CA ARG A 163 16.78 7.89 2.20
C ARG A 163 17.39 9.09 1.51
N VAL A 164 18.58 8.88 0.95
CA VAL A 164 19.34 9.91 0.24
C VAL A 164 19.58 9.45 -1.18
N ALA A 165 19.20 10.29 -2.13
CA ALA A 165 19.51 10.12 -3.55
C ALA A 165 20.91 10.68 -3.82
N VAL A 166 21.80 9.85 -4.35
CA VAL A 166 23.16 10.24 -4.77
C VAL A 166 23.27 10.09 -6.28
N GLU A 167 23.66 11.15 -6.98
CA GLU A 167 23.84 11.08 -8.44
C GLU A 167 25.04 10.20 -8.79
N GLN A 168 24.93 9.42 -9.86
CA GLN A 168 26.05 8.66 -10.41
C GLN A 168 27.07 9.58 -11.07
N GLY A 169 28.34 9.24 -10.91
CA GLY A 169 29.48 9.98 -11.46
C GLY A 169 30.80 9.32 -11.10
N ASP A 170 31.90 9.85 -11.64
CA ASP A 170 33.26 9.38 -11.34
C ASP A 170 33.65 9.61 -9.87
N ASP A 171 32.94 10.50 -9.17
CA ASP A 171 33.11 10.88 -7.76
C ASP A 171 32.13 10.17 -6.79
N LEU A 172 31.42 9.15 -7.27
CA LEU A 172 30.40 8.44 -6.48
C LEU A 172 30.97 7.90 -5.16
N ASP A 173 32.13 7.26 -5.22
CA ASP A 173 32.75 6.63 -4.04
C ASP A 173 33.09 7.69 -2.97
N GLU A 174 33.70 8.82 -3.36
CA GLU A 174 34.03 9.91 -2.43
C GLU A 174 32.77 10.53 -1.79
N ARG A 175 31.69 10.65 -2.58
CA ARG A 175 30.40 11.17 -2.09
C ARG A 175 29.73 10.21 -1.11
N LEU A 176 29.79 8.91 -1.37
CA LEU A 176 29.29 7.89 -0.46
C LEU A 176 30.08 7.89 0.85
N GLU A 177 31.41 7.94 0.78
CA GLU A 177 32.26 8.04 1.98
C GLU A 177 31.94 9.30 2.81
N THR A 178 31.79 10.45 2.15
CA THR A 178 31.41 11.71 2.82
C THR A 178 30.05 11.58 3.52
N LEU A 179 29.08 10.95 2.86
CA LEU A 179 27.73 10.76 3.39
C LEU A 179 27.72 9.80 4.59
N ILE A 180 28.46 8.68 4.51
CA ILE A 180 28.59 7.72 5.59
C ILE A 180 29.24 8.37 6.80
N ASN A 181 30.33 9.12 6.61
CA ASN A 181 31.01 9.84 7.69
C ASN A 181 30.08 10.85 8.37
N ALA A 182 29.36 11.67 7.59
CA ALA A 182 28.40 12.63 8.12
C ALA A 182 27.25 11.96 8.90
N ALA A 183 26.78 10.81 8.43
CA ALA A 183 25.73 10.05 9.09
C ALA A 183 26.22 9.36 10.38
N LEU A 184 27.45 8.82 10.40
CA LEU A 184 28.08 8.30 11.60
C LEU A 184 28.24 9.38 12.67
N GLU A 185 28.68 10.58 12.28
CA GLU A 185 28.75 11.74 13.18
C GLU A 185 27.36 12.14 13.72
N ALA A 186 26.31 11.97 12.92
CA ALA A 186 24.93 12.19 13.32
C ALA A 186 24.32 11.04 14.15
N GLY A 187 25.06 9.95 14.37
CA GLY A 187 24.64 8.81 15.20
C GLY A 187 23.87 7.72 14.46
N ALA A 188 24.08 7.55 13.16
CA ALA A 188 23.53 6.43 12.40
C ALA A 188 24.11 5.07 12.83
N GLU A 189 23.23 4.08 12.90
CA GLU A 189 23.56 2.71 13.34
C GLU A 189 23.77 1.75 12.18
N ASP A 190 23.13 1.97 11.03
CA ASP A 190 23.15 1.06 9.89
C ASP A 190 23.10 1.79 8.54
N PHE A 191 23.61 1.13 7.50
CA PHE A 191 23.78 1.68 6.15
C PHE A 191 23.50 0.62 5.10
N GLU A 192 22.60 0.91 4.17
CA GLU A 192 22.29 0.03 3.05
C GLU A 192 22.30 0.81 1.73
N GLN A 193 23.04 0.31 0.75
CA GLN A 193 22.99 0.80 -0.62
C GLN A 193 21.88 0.07 -1.38
N LEU A 194 20.97 0.84 -1.97
CA LEU A 194 19.84 0.35 -2.74
C LEU A 194 20.04 0.67 -4.22
N ASP A 195 19.83 -0.34 -5.06
CA ASP A 195 19.82 -0.16 -6.51
C ASP A 195 18.57 0.62 -6.93
N ALA A 196 18.76 1.80 -7.52
CA ALA A 196 17.64 2.52 -8.14
C ALA A 196 17.30 1.90 -9.50
N PRO A 197 16.02 1.99 -9.95
CA PRO A 197 15.69 1.65 -11.32
C PRO A 197 16.54 2.48 -12.30
N GLU A 198 17.16 1.81 -13.28
CA GLU A 198 18.17 2.32 -14.22
C GLU A 198 17.80 3.64 -14.95
N SER A 199 16.56 4.12 -14.85
CA SER A 199 16.08 5.32 -15.53
C SER A 199 16.54 6.66 -14.94
N GLU A 200 17.13 6.69 -13.74
CA GLU A 200 17.51 7.97 -13.11
C GLU A 200 19.00 8.15 -12.80
N GLY A 201 19.87 7.13 -12.95
CA GLY A 201 21.31 7.30 -12.68
C GLY A 201 21.60 7.80 -11.26
N VAL A 202 20.76 7.42 -10.30
CA VAL A 202 20.86 7.78 -8.88
C VAL A 202 21.07 6.49 -8.10
N VAL A 203 21.90 6.49 -7.07
CA VAL A 203 21.99 5.44 -6.06
C VAL A 203 21.18 5.90 -4.85
N GLU A 204 20.26 5.07 -4.37
CA GLU A 204 19.55 5.36 -3.11
C GLU A 204 20.34 4.74 -1.95
N MET A 205 20.53 5.49 -0.88
CA MET A 205 21.13 4.96 0.35
C MET A 205 20.15 5.12 1.50
N GLU A 206 19.92 4.05 2.27
CA GLU A 206 19.13 4.06 3.49
C GLU A 206 20.06 4.10 4.71
N VAL A 207 19.84 5.08 5.57
CA VAL A 207 20.58 5.28 6.83
C VAL A 207 19.64 5.00 8.00
N GLY A 208 19.97 4.02 8.83
CA GLY A 208 19.23 3.66 10.04
C GLY A 208 19.64 4.48 11.26
N LEU A 209 18.65 4.98 12.01
CA LEU A 209 18.79 5.69 13.30
C LEU A 209 18.08 4.92 14.42
#